data_AF-B9TQG9-F1
#
_entry.id   AF-B9TQG9-F1
#
_cell.length_a   1.000
_cell.length_b   1.000
_cell.length_c   1.000
_cell.angle_alpha   90.00
_cell.angle_beta   90.00
_cell.angle_gamma   90.00
#
_symmetry.space_group_name_H-M   'P 1'
#
loop_
_entity.id
_entity.type
_entity.pdbx_description
1 polymer ?
#
loop_
_entity_poly.entity_id
_entity_poly.type
_entity_poly.pdbx_seq_one_letter_code
_entity_poly.pdbx_strand_id
1 'polypeptide(L)'
;VILTDAGERFLPRARNILAELADGKSAVQELDSEPRGLLMVTAPAAFGRLHVAPAIAAFLQRHPLIEVDLHVSDDVVDLSARRVDVAVRAGVLPASDLVATRLAGMQRLVTASPAYLERHGWPQQPEDLLQHQCLTVNGRVAPRG
;
A
#
# COMPACT_ATOMS: atom_id res chain seq x y z
N VAL A 1 -10.36 13.68 -15.31
CA VAL A 1 -11.71 14.31 -15.24
C VAL A 1 -11.75 15.13 -13.96
N ILE A 2 -12.18 16.39 -14.03
CA ILE A 2 -12.29 17.29 -12.87
C ILE A 2 -13.76 17.26 -12.42
N LEU A 3 -13.99 17.16 -11.11
CA LEU A 3 -15.35 17.17 -10.55
C LEU A 3 -15.92 18.59 -10.58
N THR A 4 -17.23 18.71 -10.75
CA THR A 4 -17.95 19.97 -10.53
C THR A 4 -18.17 20.16 -9.03
N ASP A 5 -18.47 21.38 -8.57
CA ASP A 5 -18.82 21.66 -7.15
C ASP A 5 -19.94 20.75 -6.63
N ALA A 6 -20.92 20.44 -7.47
CA ALA A 6 -21.98 19.49 -7.16
C ALA A 6 -21.44 18.06 -7.04
N GLY A 7 -20.50 17.68 -7.92
CA GLY A 7 -19.80 16.40 -7.88
C GLY A 7 -18.93 16.21 -6.63
N GLU A 8 -18.20 17.25 -6.20
CA GLU A 8 -17.40 17.21 -4.97
C GLU A 8 -18.26 16.99 -3.73
N ARG A 9 -19.47 17.58 -3.69
CA ARG A 9 -20.42 17.41 -2.58
C ARG A 9 -21.17 16.07 -2.63
N PHE A 10 -21.45 15.57 -3.83
CA PHE A 10 -22.23 14.34 -4.02
C PHE A 10 -21.38 13.08 -3.89
N LEU A 11 -20.13 13.10 -4.38
CA LEU A 11 -19.28 11.92 -4.45
C LEU A 11 -19.03 11.24 -3.08
N PRO A 12 -18.74 11.95 -1.97
CA PRO A 12 -18.61 11.33 -0.66
C PRO A 12 -19.90 10.63 -0.21
N ARG A 13 -21.06 11.26 -0.45
CA ARG A 13 -22.37 10.70 -0.09
C ARG A 13 -22.72 9.46 -0.92
N ALA A 14 -22.48 9.52 -2.23
CA ALA A 14 -22.70 8.39 -3.12
C ALA A 14 -21.79 7.20 -2.74
N ARG A 15 -20.53 7.45 -2.38
CA ARG A 15 -19.62 6.42 -1.89
C ARG A 15 -20.13 5.78 -0.60
N ASN A 16 -20.59 6.57 0.36
CA ASN A 16 -21.11 6.06 1.63
C ASN A 16 -22.38 5.21 1.42
N ILE A 17 -23.34 5.67 0.61
CA ILE A 17 -24.57 4.91 0.31
C ILE A 17 -24.23 3.57 -0.35
N LEU A 18 -23.28 3.56 -1.29
CA LEU A 18 -22.84 2.32 -1.94
C LEU A 18 -22.09 1.39 -0.98
N ALA A 19 -21.36 1.95 -0.02
CA ALA A 19 -20.70 1.17 1.04
C ALA A 19 -21.76 0.54 1.97
N GLU A 20 -22.69 1.33 2.51
CA GLU A 20 -23.78 0.81 3.35
C GLU A 20 -24.64 -0.24 2.64
N LEU A 21 -24.92 -0.05 1.34
CA LEU A 21 -25.65 -1.03 0.55
C LEU A 21 -24.86 -2.34 0.39
N ALA A 22 -23.54 -2.25 0.28
CA ALA A 22 -22.70 -3.44 0.21
C ALA A 22 -22.59 -4.12 1.58
N ASP A 23 -22.44 -3.36 2.67
CA ASP A 23 -22.39 -3.89 4.02
C ASP A 23 -23.71 -4.59 4.40
N GLY A 24 -24.86 -3.99 4.05
CA GLY A 24 -26.16 -4.62 4.23
C GLY A 24 -26.33 -5.91 3.43
N LYS A 25 -25.73 -6.00 2.24
CA LYS A 25 -25.68 -7.27 1.47
C LYS A 25 -24.78 -8.29 2.16
N SER A 26 -23.63 -7.88 2.69
CA SER A 26 -22.71 -8.75 3.42
C SER A 26 -23.33 -9.29 4.72
N ALA A 27 -24.10 -8.48 5.46
CA ALA A 27 -24.79 -8.91 6.67
C ALA A 27 -25.85 -10.00 6.41
N VAL A 28 -26.47 -9.99 5.22
CA VAL A 28 -27.37 -11.07 4.78
C VAL A 28 -26.58 -12.29 4.30
N GLN A 29 -25.36 -12.10 3.78
CA GLN A 29 -24.46 -13.17 3.37
C GLN A 29 -23.79 -13.91 4.55
N GLU A 30 -23.74 -13.33 5.76
CA GLU A 30 -23.27 -14.05 6.96
C GLU A 30 -24.14 -15.26 7.33
N LEU A 31 -25.36 -15.37 6.78
CA LEU A 31 -26.20 -16.57 6.85
C LEU A 31 -25.70 -17.71 5.93
N ASP A 32 -24.79 -17.41 5.01
CA ASP A 32 -24.24 -18.31 4.00
C ASP A 32 -22.74 -18.53 4.30
N SER A 33 -22.34 -19.76 4.61
CA SER A 33 -21.02 -20.08 5.21
C SER A 33 -19.79 -19.85 4.30
N GLU A 34 -19.98 -19.44 3.05
CA GLU A 34 -18.91 -19.34 2.06
C GLU A 34 -18.60 -17.87 1.70
N PRO A 35 -17.38 -17.37 2.00
CA PRO A 35 -16.95 -16.01 1.67
C PRO A 35 -17.03 -15.71 0.17
N ARG A 36 -17.64 -14.57 -0.20
CA ARG A 36 -17.84 -14.15 -1.59
C ARG A 36 -17.82 -12.63 -1.76
N GLY A 37 -17.60 -12.15 -2.98
CA GLY A 37 -17.66 -10.72 -3.33
C GLY A 37 -16.30 -10.08 -3.62
N LEU A 38 -16.29 -8.77 -3.83
CA LEU A 38 -15.09 -8.01 -4.21
C LEU A 38 -14.35 -7.47 -2.97
N LEU A 39 -13.05 -7.75 -2.89
CA LEU A 39 -12.14 -7.22 -1.89
C LEU A 39 -11.19 -6.20 -2.52
N MET A 40 -11.22 -4.96 -2.04
CA MET A 40 -10.36 -3.87 -2.48
C MET A 40 -9.09 -3.82 -1.62
N VAL A 41 -7.94 -4.17 -2.23
CA VAL A 41 -6.65 -4.28 -1.54
C VAL A 41 -5.67 -3.25 -2.07
N THR A 42 -4.91 -2.61 -1.18
CA THR A 42 -3.80 -1.72 -1.60
C THR A 42 -2.48 -2.04 -0.91
N ALA A 43 -1.37 -1.87 -1.64
CA ALA A 43 -0.02 -2.15 -1.15
C ALA A 43 1.06 -1.28 -1.85
N PRO A 44 2.26 -1.10 -1.25
CA PRO A 44 3.44 -0.55 -1.94
C PRO A 44 3.78 -1.34 -3.20
N ALA A 45 4.36 -0.70 -4.21
CA ALA A 45 4.53 -1.30 -5.53
C ALA A 45 5.38 -2.57 -5.51
N ALA A 46 6.57 -2.50 -4.92
CA ALA A 46 7.46 -3.65 -4.83
C ALA A 46 6.90 -4.74 -3.91
N PHE A 47 6.41 -4.37 -2.72
CA PHE A 47 5.88 -5.32 -1.74
C PHE A 47 4.61 -6.02 -2.25
N GLY A 48 3.74 -5.27 -2.90
CA GLY A 48 2.51 -5.75 -3.53
C GLY A 48 2.80 -6.83 -4.56
N ARG A 49 3.78 -6.59 -5.44
CA ARG A 49 4.19 -7.55 -6.48
C ARG A 49 4.89 -8.78 -5.90
N LEU A 50 5.81 -8.58 -4.95
CA LEU A 50 6.67 -9.65 -4.44
C LEU A 50 5.99 -10.55 -3.38
N HIS A 51 5.03 -10.02 -2.63
CA HIS A 51 4.47 -10.71 -1.47
C HIS A 51 2.94 -10.76 -1.45
N VAL A 52 2.26 -9.65 -1.76
CA VAL A 52 0.79 -9.59 -1.64
C VAL A 52 0.10 -10.35 -2.78
N ALA A 53 0.53 -10.16 -4.04
CA ALA A 53 -0.06 -10.86 -5.17
C ALA A 53 0.06 -12.41 -5.08
N PRO A 54 1.22 -12.99 -4.69
CA PRO A 54 1.30 -14.42 -4.43
C PRO A 54 0.37 -14.90 -3.31
N ALA A 55 0.24 -14.12 -2.22
CA ALA A 55 -0.66 -14.45 -1.12
C ALA A 55 -2.14 -14.41 -1.56
N ILE A 56 -2.51 -13.43 -2.38
CA ILE A 56 -3.85 -13.34 -3.00
C ILE A 56 -4.11 -14.57 -3.87
N ALA A 57 -3.15 -15.01 -4.69
CA ALA A 57 -3.33 -16.20 -5.51
C ALA A 57 -3.65 -17.45 -4.65
N ALA A 58 -2.92 -17.66 -3.56
CA ALA A 58 -3.19 -18.76 -2.62
C ALA A 58 -4.48 -18.57 -1.81
N PHE A 59 -4.93 -17.32 -1.62
CA PHE A 59 -6.20 -16.99 -0.96
C PHE A 59 -7.39 -17.28 -1.87
N LEU A 60 -7.33 -16.88 -3.14
CA LEU A 60 -8.38 -17.12 -4.14
C LEU A 60 -8.59 -18.61 -4.43
N GLN A 61 -7.54 -19.44 -4.32
CA GLN A 61 -7.68 -20.90 -4.40
C GLN A 61 -8.53 -21.49 -3.26
N ARG A 62 -8.53 -20.87 -2.08
CA ARG A 62 -9.30 -21.30 -0.90
C ARG A 62 -10.70 -20.69 -0.88
N HIS A 63 -10.89 -19.55 -1.54
CA HIS A 63 -12.14 -18.80 -1.58
C HIS A 63 -12.47 -18.38 -3.02
N PRO A 64 -12.95 -19.33 -3.85
CA PRO A 64 -13.11 -19.11 -5.30
C PRO A 64 -14.22 -18.12 -5.66
N LEU A 65 -15.12 -17.80 -4.73
CA LEU A 65 -16.20 -16.83 -4.91
C LEU A 65 -15.78 -15.39 -4.56
N ILE A 66 -14.53 -15.18 -4.14
CA ILE A 66 -13.97 -13.85 -3.90
C ILE A 66 -13.29 -13.35 -5.17
N GLU A 67 -13.49 -12.08 -5.47
CA GLU A 67 -12.71 -11.30 -6.43
C GLU A 67 -11.81 -10.32 -5.68
N VAL A 68 -10.62 -10.03 -6.21
CA VAL A 68 -9.69 -9.06 -5.59
C VAL A 68 -9.28 -8.00 -6.60
N ASP A 69 -9.49 -6.74 -6.26
CA ASP A 69 -8.89 -5.59 -6.94
C ASP A 69 -7.66 -5.14 -6.15
N LEU A 70 -6.47 -5.38 -6.70
CA LEU A 70 -5.19 -5.03 -6.09
C LEU A 70 -4.62 -3.75 -6.69
N HIS A 71 -4.66 -2.66 -5.91
CA HIS A 71 -4.03 -1.39 -6.25
C HIS A 71 -2.63 -1.26 -5.66
N VAL A 72 -1.60 -1.34 -6.51
CA VAL A 72 -0.20 -1.17 -6.13
C VAL A 72 0.31 0.25 -6.42
N SER A 73 0.64 1.00 -5.36
CA SER A 73 1.22 2.35 -5.47
C SER A 73 2.03 2.69 -4.21
N ASP A 74 3.12 3.44 -4.41
CA ASP A 74 3.96 4.01 -3.35
C ASP A 74 3.47 5.39 -2.87
N ASP A 75 2.40 5.90 -3.47
CA ASP A 75 1.78 7.15 -3.04
C ASP A 75 1.20 7.03 -1.63
N VAL A 76 1.20 8.14 -0.91
CA VAL A 76 0.42 8.28 0.33
C VAL A 76 -1.06 8.34 -0.06
N VAL A 77 -1.68 7.18 -0.15
CA VAL A 77 -3.11 7.07 -0.47
C VAL A 77 -3.91 7.38 0.79
N ASP A 78 -4.79 8.38 0.69
CA ASP A 78 -5.85 8.55 1.69
C ASP A 78 -6.78 7.34 1.62
N LEU A 79 -6.64 6.45 2.61
CA LEU A 79 -7.41 5.23 2.74
C LEU A 79 -8.89 5.51 3.03
N SER A 80 -9.26 6.73 3.46
CA SER A 80 -10.65 7.13 3.67
C SER A 80 -11.32 7.61 2.38
N ALA A 81 -10.55 8.14 1.43
CA ALA A 81 -11.07 8.67 0.16
C ALA A 81 -11.33 7.59 -0.90
N ARG A 82 -10.76 6.39 -0.74
CA ARG A 82 -11.01 5.22 -1.59
C ARG A 82 -11.62 4.10 -0.74
N ARG A 83 -12.60 3.39 -1.29
CA ARG A 83 -13.14 2.18 -0.66
C ARG A 83 -12.04 1.11 -0.67
N VAL A 84 -11.32 1.00 0.44
CA VAL A 84 -10.24 0.03 0.66
C VAL A 84 -10.63 -0.82 1.85
N ASP A 85 -10.75 -2.12 1.64
CA ASP A 85 -11.08 -3.06 2.70
C ASP A 85 -9.82 -3.49 3.45
N VAL A 86 -8.68 -3.61 2.72
CA VAL A 86 -7.38 -3.99 3.31
C VAL A 86 -6.25 -3.13 2.73
N ALA A 87 -5.48 -2.49 3.62
CA ALA A 87 -4.28 -1.75 3.25
C ALA A 87 -3.03 -2.37 3.89
N VAL A 88 -2.11 -2.84 3.05
CA VAL A 88 -0.77 -3.21 3.46
C VAL A 88 0.11 -1.98 3.32
N ARG A 89 0.72 -1.49 4.41
CA ARG A 89 1.58 -0.29 4.38
C ARG A 89 2.80 -0.47 5.28
N ALA A 90 3.89 0.23 4.95
CA ALA A 90 5.08 0.31 5.78
C ALA A 90 5.06 1.63 6.56
N GLY A 91 5.36 1.56 7.86
CA GLY A 91 5.40 2.72 8.75
C GLY A 91 4.35 2.69 9.84
N VAL A 92 4.22 3.80 10.55
CA VAL A 92 3.26 3.96 11.65
C VAL A 92 1.92 4.39 11.05
N LEU A 93 0.86 3.69 11.41
CA LEU A 93 -0.50 4.13 11.10
C LEU A 93 -0.78 5.42 11.91
N PRO A 94 -1.07 6.56 11.27
CA PRO A 94 -1.50 7.75 12.00
C PRO A 94 -2.79 7.48 12.76
N ALA A 95 -3.09 8.30 13.78
CA ALA A 95 -4.32 8.20 14.55
C ALA A 95 -5.52 8.18 13.59
N SER A 96 -6.22 7.05 13.55
CA SER A 96 -7.36 6.78 12.68
C SER A 96 -8.23 5.70 13.31
N ASP A 97 -9.46 5.55 12.84
CA ASP A 97 -10.39 4.50 13.28
C ASP A 97 -10.04 3.11 12.67
N LEU A 98 -8.89 3.01 11.99
CA LEU A 98 -8.42 1.79 11.36
C LEU A 98 -7.73 0.88 12.38
N VAL A 99 -8.01 -0.42 12.29
CA VAL A 99 -7.30 -1.44 13.07
C VAL A 99 -6.03 -1.84 12.32
N ALA A 100 -4.87 -1.62 12.93
CA ALA A 100 -3.58 -2.07 12.40
C ALA A 100 -3.12 -3.38 13.02
N THR A 101 -2.68 -4.32 12.18
CA THR A 101 -1.96 -5.53 12.60
C THR A 101 -0.56 -5.52 12.01
N ARG A 102 0.46 -5.71 12.85
CA ARG A 102 1.85 -5.78 12.39
C ARG A 102 2.08 -7.09 11.65
N LEU A 103 2.41 -7.02 10.35
CA LEU A 103 2.69 -8.20 9.52
C LEU A 103 4.15 -8.63 9.59
N ALA A 104 5.08 -7.69 9.55
CA ALA A 104 6.53 -7.97 9.54
C ALA A 104 7.34 -6.76 10.01
N GLY A 105 8.63 -6.97 10.28
CA GLY A 105 9.62 -5.89 10.35
C GLY A 105 10.15 -5.53 8.97
N MET A 106 10.58 -4.28 8.77
CA MET A 106 11.25 -3.83 7.56
C MET A 106 12.63 -3.29 7.92
N GLN A 107 13.68 -3.87 7.33
CA GLN A 107 15.05 -3.40 7.46
C GLN A 107 15.47 -2.66 6.19
N ARG A 108 16.09 -1.49 6.35
CA ARG A 108 16.69 -0.76 5.23
C ARG A 108 18.20 -1.00 5.26
N LEU A 109 18.74 -1.37 4.11
CA LEU A 109 20.16 -1.62 3.92
C LEU A 109 20.73 -0.60 2.93
N VAL A 110 21.90 -0.06 3.25
CA VAL A 110 22.71 0.69 2.29
C VAL A 110 23.45 -0.33 1.43
N THR A 111 23.31 -0.22 0.12
CA THR A 111 23.92 -1.16 -0.83
C THR A 111 24.55 -0.40 -1.98
N ALA A 112 25.60 -0.98 -2.56
CA ALA A 112 26.26 -0.47 -3.76
C ALA A 112 26.72 -1.65 -4.62
N SER A 113 26.89 -1.42 -5.92
CA SER A 113 27.44 -2.46 -6.80
C SER A 113 28.93 -2.65 -6.51
N PRO A 114 29.47 -3.88 -6.67
CA PRO A 114 30.89 -4.14 -6.47
C PRO A 114 31.79 -3.20 -7.31
N ALA A 115 31.44 -3.03 -8.60
CA ALA A 115 32.16 -2.16 -9.51
C ALA A 115 32.19 -0.67 -9.09
N TYR A 116 31.17 -0.21 -8.35
CA TYR A 116 31.18 1.15 -7.81
C TYR A 116 32.18 1.28 -6.66
N LEU A 117 32.18 0.32 -5.74
CA LEU A 117 33.05 0.30 -4.56
C LEU A 117 34.52 0.07 -4.91
N GLU A 118 34.81 -0.68 -5.96
CA GLU A 118 36.18 -0.83 -6.50
C GLU A 118 36.76 0.51 -6.98
N ARG A 119 35.92 1.40 -7.51
CA ARG A 119 36.33 2.70 -8.05
C ARG A 119 36.34 3.82 -7.02
N HIS A 120 35.44 3.76 -6.03
CA HIS A 120 35.20 4.86 -5.09
C HIS A 120 35.54 4.51 -3.64
N GLY A 121 35.95 3.27 -3.36
CA GLY A 121 36.20 2.78 -2.00
C GLY A 121 34.92 2.41 -1.24
N TRP A 122 35.12 1.80 -0.06
CA TRP A 122 34.06 1.46 0.88
C TRP A 122 33.90 2.57 1.93
N PRO A 123 32.68 3.12 2.14
CA PRO A 123 32.44 4.04 3.26
C PRO A 123 32.61 3.29 4.58
N GLN A 124 33.36 3.86 5.51
CA GLN A 124 33.60 3.29 6.84
C GLN A 124 32.63 3.84 7.90
N GLN A 125 32.14 5.05 7.67
CA GLN A 125 31.17 5.74 8.53
C GLN A 125 30.10 6.44 7.68
N PRO A 126 28.92 6.75 8.25
CA PRO A 126 27.83 7.36 7.50
C PRO A 126 28.18 8.68 6.80
N GLU A 127 29.08 9.49 7.37
CA GLU A 127 29.49 10.78 6.85
C GLU A 127 30.25 10.66 5.53
N ASP A 128 30.92 9.54 5.29
CA ASP A 128 31.65 9.27 4.05
C ASP A 128 30.70 9.25 2.85
N LEU A 129 29.41 8.94 3.06
CA LEU A 129 28.39 8.94 2.00
C LEU A 129 28.21 10.30 1.32
N LEU A 130 28.62 11.40 1.97
CA LEU A 130 28.63 12.73 1.35
C LEU A 130 29.60 12.82 0.16
N GLN A 131 30.62 11.96 0.12
CA GLN A 131 31.58 11.86 -0.98
C GLN A 131 31.18 10.78 -2.01
N HIS A 132 30.07 10.05 -1.78
CA HIS A 132 29.58 9.02 -2.68
C HIS A 132 28.36 9.49 -3.49
N GLN A 133 28.17 8.85 -4.64
CA GLN A 133 27.02 9.06 -5.51
C GLN A 133 25.83 8.27 -4.96
N CYS A 134 25.02 8.90 -4.12
CA CYS A 134 23.85 8.28 -3.52
C CYS A 134 22.63 8.38 -4.45
N LEU A 135 21.97 7.25 -4.68
CA LEU A 135 20.67 7.18 -5.34
C LEU A 135 19.57 7.18 -4.29
N THR A 136 18.64 8.13 -4.35
CA THR A 136 17.48 8.20 -3.45
C THR A 136 16.19 8.10 -4.25
N VAL A 137 15.24 7.29 -3.77
CA VAL A 137 13.89 7.19 -4.33
C VAL A 137 13.00 8.14 -3.52
N ASN A 138 12.27 9.01 -4.22
CA ASN A 138 11.36 10.05 -3.69
C ASN A 138 12.02 11.33 -3.13
N GLY A 139 12.96 11.92 -3.87
CA GLY A 139 13.19 13.38 -3.84
C GLY A 139 13.64 14.01 -2.52
N ARG A 140 13.87 13.22 -1.46
CA ARG A 140 14.66 13.66 -0.30
C ARG A 140 16.13 13.60 -0.70
N VAL A 141 16.50 14.52 -1.57
CA VAL A 141 17.89 14.92 -1.76
C VAL A 141 18.34 15.42 -0.39
N ALA A 142 19.28 14.72 0.24
CA ALA A 142 19.98 15.30 1.38
C ALA A 142 20.63 16.60 0.88
N PRO A 143 20.45 17.74 1.57
CA PRO A 143 21.08 18.98 1.15
C PRO A 143 22.58 18.76 0.97
N ARG A 144 23.11 19.15 -0.19
CA ARG A 144 24.55 19.23 -0.38
C ARG A 144 25.02 20.52 0.29
N GLY A 145 25.70 20.38 1.42
CA GLY A 145 26.34 21.49 2.15
C GLY A 145 25.47 22.08 3.23
#